data_AF-A0A2M7YM29-F1
#
_entry.id   AF-A0A2M7YM29-F1
#
_cell.length_a   1.000
_cell.length_b   1.000
_cell.length_c   1.000
_cell.angle_alpha   90.00
_cell.angle_beta   90.00
_cell.angle_gamma   90.00
#
_symmetry.space_group_name_H-M   'P 1'
#
loop_
_entity.id
_entity.type
_entity.pdbx_description
1 polymer ?
#
loop_
_entity_poly.entity_id
_entity_poly.type
_entity_poly.pdbx_seq_one_letter_code
_entity_poly.pdbx_strand_id
1 'polypeptide(L)'
;HHIKNLIEKGCLNKLDYQARAIEISEGKRSSGLVKISLVGVIAAGSPIEAIEFPEIMKLSKSELSKSGQHYALRVQGDSMLGEGIFDGDIVVIRKQQTADNGQLVVAIVDDNEATLKKLFKEKGRFRLQPANQIMLPIYRKEVEIRGVVVKIIRNLEEKFSQKNLSGINPETLEYKKRVLLDRIRSVNPNSRNKYKRVVETPIRYAGGKSLAVGHIVELVPNRIKRLVSPFFGGGSVEIACNKYLGLEVIGFDIFDILINYWKLQIKNPKKLFKKLTQLKPNKQTYQAVKKRLKARWENRLRLSPTDLAAYYYFNHNLSYGPGFLGWPSSVYLNKDRYRTMLERVKNFSVKKMAVERASFEEVFKKYPNDFFYCDPPYLLGKDSKMFKGIYPMRNIPIHHNGFKHEKLRELLKNHTGGFILSYNNCQTIRDWYDGYDQFFPEWQYTMGQGEIRIGANRKNGNANHIKKSHEILIFCPPRGKSIST
;
A
#
# COMPACT_ATOMS: atom_id res chain seq x y z
N HIS A 1 -28.79 20.69 41.52
CA HIS A 1 -27.98 21.91 41.27
C HIS A 1 -27.49 22.00 39.82
N HIS A 2 -26.71 21.03 39.30
CA HIS A 2 -26.16 21.10 37.92
C HIS A 2 -27.20 21.16 36.79
N ILE A 3 -28.31 20.43 36.89
CA ILE A 3 -29.38 20.44 35.87
C ILE A 3 -30.06 21.81 35.80
N LYS A 4 -30.32 22.45 36.95
CA LYS A 4 -30.91 23.79 37.02
C LYS A 4 -30.00 24.84 36.35
N ASN A 5 -28.69 24.76 36.57
CA ASN A 5 -27.70 25.62 35.89
C ASN A 5 -27.68 25.42 34.37
N LEU A 6 -27.93 24.20 33.87
CA LEU A 6 -27.94 23.92 32.43
C LEU A 6 -29.24 24.41 31.76
N ILE A 7 -30.36 24.38 32.49
CA ILE A 7 -31.64 24.96 32.05
C ILE A 7 -31.54 26.49 32.01
N GLU A 8 -31.00 27.12 33.07
CA GLU A 8 -30.77 28.58 33.10
C GLU A 8 -29.79 29.04 32.00
N LYS A 9 -28.82 28.18 31.63
CA LYS A 9 -27.90 28.43 30.50
C LYS A 9 -28.51 28.11 29.12
N GLY A 10 -29.78 27.71 29.07
CA GLY A 10 -30.52 27.43 27.83
C GLY A 10 -30.01 26.21 27.05
N CYS A 11 -29.25 25.31 27.71
CA CYS A 11 -28.71 24.11 27.08
C CYS A 11 -29.69 22.92 27.13
N LEU A 12 -30.67 22.99 28.03
CA LEU A 12 -31.68 21.95 28.24
C LEU A 12 -33.06 22.59 28.40
N ASN A 13 -34.08 21.97 27.80
CA ASN A 13 -35.48 22.28 28.04
C ASN A 13 -36.08 21.19 28.93
N LYS A 14 -37.00 21.60 29.80
CA LYS A 14 -37.83 20.67 30.58
C LYS A 14 -39.19 20.62 29.92
N LEU A 15 -39.63 19.43 29.54
CA LEU A 15 -40.98 19.23 29.04
C LEU A 15 -41.93 19.24 30.24
N ASP A 16 -42.87 20.18 30.26
CA ASP A 16 -43.92 20.18 31.27
C ASP A 16 -44.78 18.93 31.08
N TYR A 17 -45.21 18.32 32.19
CA TYR A 17 -45.99 17.07 32.30
C TYR A 17 -45.26 15.72 32.24
N GLN A 18 -43.92 15.66 32.25
CA GLN A 18 -43.20 14.40 32.49
C GLN A 18 -42.09 14.54 33.55
N ALA A 19 -42.26 13.88 34.70
CA ALA A 19 -41.23 13.84 35.73
C ALA A 19 -39.99 13.08 35.18
N ARG A 20 -38.88 13.81 34.98
CA ARG A 20 -37.53 13.37 34.54
C ARG A 20 -37.23 13.38 33.03
N ALA A 21 -38.11 13.88 32.17
CA ALA A 21 -37.77 14.11 30.77
C ALA A 21 -36.95 15.41 30.62
N ILE A 22 -35.78 15.32 29.97
CA ILE A 22 -34.91 16.46 29.64
C ILE A 22 -34.63 16.38 28.14
N GLU A 23 -34.86 17.46 27.42
CA GLU A 23 -34.58 17.57 25.99
C GLU A 23 -33.46 18.57 25.74
N ILE A 24 -32.57 18.26 24.80
CA ILE A 24 -31.47 19.17 24.42
C ILE A 24 -32.09 20.31 23.61
N SER A 25 -31.92 21.55 24.08
CA SER A 25 -32.39 22.72 23.33
C SER A 25 -31.48 22.94 22.12
N GLU A 26 -32.04 22.86 20.91
CA GLU A 26 -31.32 23.21 19.66
C GLU A 26 -31.06 24.73 19.54
N GLY A 27 -31.59 25.55 20.45
CA GLY A 27 -31.51 27.00 20.41
C GLY A 27 -30.40 27.60 21.29
N LYS A 28 -29.12 27.50 20.86
CA LYS A 28 -28.01 28.47 21.14
C LYS A 28 -26.61 28.04 20.63
N ARG A 29 -26.50 27.20 19.58
CA ARG A 29 -25.20 26.88 18.94
C ARG A 29 -24.88 27.68 17.66
N SER A 30 -25.64 28.74 17.37
CA SER A 30 -25.53 29.50 16.11
C SER A 30 -24.59 30.71 16.15
N SER A 31 -23.96 31.07 17.28
CA SER A 31 -23.09 32.25 17.38
C SER A 31 -21.61 32.04 17.02
N GLY A 32 -21.26 30.90 16.42
CA GLY A 32 -19.86 30.53 16.18
C GLY A 32 -19.54 29.83 14.87
N LEU A 33 -20.46 29.70 13.91
CA LEU A 33 -20.19 28.99 12.66
C LEU A 33 -19.59 29.93 11.60
N VAL A 34 -18.44 29.52 11.04
CA VAL A 34 -17.76 30.15 9.91
C VAL A 34 -18.02 29.32 8.66
N LYS A 35 -18.47 29.99 7.59
CA LYS A 35 -18.62 29.37 6.27
C LYS A 35 -17.26 29.35 5.56
N ILE A 36 -16.82 28.19 5.11
CA ILE A 36 -15.59 28.01 4.32
C ILE A 36 -15.95 27.37 2.99
N SER A 37 -15.57 28.02 1.89
CA SER A 37 -15.76 27.49 0.54
C SER A 37 -14.69 26.47 0.19
N LEU A 38 -15.10 25.34 -0.38
CA LEU A 38 -14.25 24.39 -1.09
C LEU A 38 -14.03 24.93 -2.50
N VAL A 39 -12.85 25.50 -2.74
CA VAL A 39 -12.60 26.32 -3.94
C VAL A 39 -11.88 25.59 -5.06
N GLY A 40 -11.41 24.36 -4.83
CA GLY A 40 -10.64 23.62 -5.82
C GLY A 40 -10.11 22.28 -5.35
N VAL A 41 -9.46 21.57 -6.28
CA VAL A 41 -8.68 20.36 -6.03
C VAL A 41 -7.20 20.73 -6.03
N ILE A 42 -6.43 20.18 -5.10
CA ILE A 42 -4.98 20.33 -5.09
C ILE A 42 -4.30 18.99 -5.28
N ALA A 43 -3.66 18.86 -6.43
CA ALA A 43 -2.83 17.71 -6.70
C ALA A 43 -1.54 17.78 -5.88
N ALA A 44 -1.06 16.60 -5.53
CA ALA A 44 0.26 16.32 -5.00
C ALA A 44 1.43 16.71 -5.94
N GLY A 45 1.18 17.43 -7.04
CA GLY A 45 2.16 17.90 -8.03
C GLY A 45 1.57 18.22 -9.42
N SER A 46 0.42 18.90 -9.51
CA SER A 46 -0.20 19.40 -10.75
C SER A 46 -1.06 20.66 -10.42
N PRO A 47 -1.47 21.50 -11.39
CA PRO A 47 -2.19 22.76 -11.13
C PRO A 47 -3.44 22.64 -10.24
N ILE A 48 -3.87 23.74 -9.60
CA ILE A 48 -5.19 23.78 -8.94
C ILE A 48 -6.27 23.80 -10.01
N GLU A 49 -7.12 22.78 -10.00
CA GLU A 49 -8.37 22.79 -10.75
C GLU A 49 -9.44 23.48 -9.89
N ALA A 50 -9.99 24.59 -10.40
CA ALA A 50 -11.10 25.28 -9.77
C ALA A 50 -12.39 24.44 -9.93
N ILE A 51 -13.22 24.39 -8.88
CA ILE A 51 -14.52 23.74 -8.93
C ILE A 51 -15.55 24.77 -9.41
N GLU A 52 -16.30 24.44 -10.48
CA GLU A 52 -17.32 25.34 -11.06
C GLU A 52 -18.41 25.75 -10.07
N PHE A 53 -18.73 24.89 -9.10
CA PHE A 53 -19.72 25.14 -8.04
C PHE A 53 -19.11 24.87 -6.66
N PRO A 54 -18.50 25.88 -5.99
CA PRO A 54 -17.80 25.68 -4.73
C PRO A 54 -18.77 25.31 -3.59
N GLU A 55 -18.55 24.15 -3.00
CA GLU A 55 -19.30 23.65 -1.84
C GLU A 55 -19.00 24.50 -0.59
N ILE A 56 -20.01 24.83 0.22
CA ILE A 56 -19.83 25.64 1.44
C ILE A 56 -19.90 24.75 2.68
N MET A 57 -18.78 24.60 3.38
CA MET A 57 -18.71 23.90 4.65
C MET A 57 -18.94 24.86 5.82
N LYS A 58 -19.63 24.42 6.87
CA LYS A 58 -19.79 25.17 8.13
C LYS A 58 -18.89 24.57 9.20
N LEU A 59 -17.92 25.34 9.69
CA LEU A 59 -17.05 24.95 10.81
C LEU A 59 -17.23 25.89 11.99
N SER A 60 -17.06 25.41 13.22
CA SER A 60 -17.08 26.30 14.38
C SER A 60 -15.80 27.16 14.43
N LYS A 61 -15.90 28.35 15.01
CA LYS A 61 -14.74 29.21 15.29
C LYS A 61 -13.72 28.50 16.17
N SER A 62 -14.14 27.63 17.09
CA SER A 62 -13.23 26.85 17.94
C SER A 62 -12.44 25.79 17.17
N GLU A 63 -12.95 25.33 16.03
CA GLU A 63 -12.25 24.41 15.12
C GLU A 63 -11.22 25.12 14.23
N LEU A 64 -11.34 26.44 14.08
CA LEU A 64 -10.40 27.30 13.36
C LEU A 64 -9.51 27.99 14.39
N SER A 65 -8.46 27.28 14.81
CA SER A 65 -7.59 27.64 15.95
C SER A 65 -6.93 29.04 15.91
N LYS A 66 -7.06 29.81 14.81
CA LYS A 66 -6.56 31.19 14.65
C LYS A 66 -7.49 32.03 13.77
N SER A 67 -7.58 33.33 14.03
CA SER A 67 -8.30 34.30 13.19
C SER A 67 -7.66 34.42 11.79
N GLY A 68 -8.46 34.79 10.78
CA GLY A 68 -8.00 35.01 9.41
C GLY A 68 -8.97 34.47 8.34
N GLN A 69 -8.69 34.78 7.07
CA GLN A 69 -9.44 34.22 5.93
C GLN A 69 -9.04 32.77 5.69
N HIS A 70 -10.03 31.90 5.48
CA HIS A 70 -9.83 30.48 5.25
C HIS A 70 -10.52 30.04 3.97
N TYR A 71 -9.94 29.04 3.31
CA TYR A 71 -10.54 28.33 2.18
C TYR A 71 -10.21 26.84 2.31
N ALA A 72 -10.94 25.99 1.60
CA ALA A 72 -10.70 24.56 1.60
C ALA A 72 -10.32 24.06 0.21
N LEU A 73 -9.47 23.03 0.17
CA LEU A 73 -9.11 22.33 -1.05
C LEU A 73 -9.26 20.82 -0.83
N ARG A 74 -9.70 20.11 -1.86
CA ARG A 74 -9.74 18.64 -1.84
C ARG A 74 -8.38 18.11 -2.27
N VAL A 75 -7.79 17.22 -1.48
CA VAL A 75 -6.47 16.65 -1.78
C VAL A 75 -6.61 15.60 -2.89
N GLN A 76 -5.70 15.62 -3.86
CA GLN A 76 -5.59 14.59 -4.88
C GLN A 76 -4.17 14.02 -4.91
N GLY A 77 -4.08 12.69 -4.84
CA GLY A 77 -2.83 11.94 -4.85
C GLY A 77 -2.19 11.74 -3.47
N ASP A 78 -0.98 11.17 -3.50
CA ASP A 78 -0.40 10.52 -2.34
C ASP A 78 0.80 11.27 -1.76
N SER A 79 1.13 12.51 -2.16
CA SER A 79 2.41 13.13 -1.73
C SER A 79 2.50 13.38 -0.23
N MET A 80 1.39 13.35 0.50
CA MET A 80 1.33 13.72 1.91
C MET A 80 0.95 12.57 2.86
N LEU A 81 1.05 11.31 2.40
CA LEU A 81 0.71 10.12 3.19
C LEU A 81 1.36 10.07 4.58
N GLY A 82 2.63 10.49 4.70
CA GLY A 82 3.37 10.49 5.96
C GLY A 82 2.88 11.51 6.99
N GLU A 83 2.07 12.49 6.58
CA GLU A 83 1.32 13.39 7.49
C GLU A 83 -0.10 12.89 7.75
N GLY A 84 -0.42 11.67 7.30
CA GLY A 84 -1.77 11.14 7.38
C GLY A 84 -2.78 11.92 6.56
N ILE A 85 -2.35 12.60 5.49
CA ILE A 85 -3.22 13.24 4.50
C ILE A 85 -3.32 12.29 3.31
N PHE A 86 -4.54 11.83 3.03
CA PHE A 86 -4.83 10.86 1.97
C PHE A 86 -5.60 11.51 0.83
N ASP A 87 -5.59 10.83 -0.31
CA ASP A 87 -6.39 11.22 -1.47
C ASP A 87 -7.89 11.37 -1.13
N GLY A 88 -8.41 12.56 -1.45
CA GLY A 88 -9.77 13.02 -1.22
C GLY A 88 -10.08 13.48 0.21
N ASP A 89 -9.09 13.57 1.11
CA ASP A 89 -9.23 14.38 2.32
C ASP A 89 -9.47 15.86 1.94
N ILE A 90 -10.14 16.61 2.81
CA ILE A 90 -10.30 18.07 2.65
C ILE A 90 -9.32 18.75 3.59
N VAL A 91 -8.47 19.62 3.05
CA VAL A 91 -7.58 20.47 3.84
C VAL A 91 -8.18 21.86 3.96
N VAL A 92 -8.24 22.39 5.18
CA VAL A 92 -8.61 23.79 5.44
C VAL A 92 -7.32 24.60 5.54
N ILE A 93 -7.24 25.65 4.75
CA ILE A 93 -6.07 26.48 4.59
C ILE A 93 -6.38 27.88 5.12
N ARG A 94 -5.50 28.40 5.97
CA ARG A 94 -5.49 29.83 6.31
C ARG A 94 -4.70 30.57 5.25
N LYS A 95 -5.31 31.58 4.62
CA LYS A 95 -4.68 32.41 3.59
C LYS A 95 -3.59 33.27 4.23
N GLN A 96 -2.35 33.07 3.82
CA GLN A 96 -1.17 33.82 4.26
C GLN A 96 -0.04 33.62 3.26
N GLN A 97 0.89 34.58 3.20
CA GLN A 97 2.01 34.60 2.24
C GLN A 97 3.33 34.09 2.81
N THR A 98 3.38 33.78 4.10
CA THR A 98 4.57 33.30 4.79
C THR A 98 4.27 32.01 5.53
N ALA A 99 5.29 31.20 5.80
CA ALA A 99 5.18 29.98 6.61
C ALA A 99 6.52 29.68 7.30
N ASP A 100 6.46 28.94 8.40
CA ASP A 100 7.62 28.48 9.16
C ASP A 100 8.10 27.10 8.67
N ASN A 101 9.34 26.76 9.03
CA ASN A 101 9.91 25.47 8.68
C ASN A 101 9.08 24.31 9.27
N GLY A 102 8.80 23.32 8.43
CA GLY A 102 8.01 22.14 8.77
C GLY A 102 6.50 22.32 8.63
N GLN A 103 6.00 23.54 8.38
CA GLN A 103 4.57 23.76 8.17
C GLN A 103 4.11 23.19 6.82
N LEU A 104 2.87 22.71 6.82
CA LEU A 104 2.16 22.26 5.62
C LEU A 104 1.62 23.47 4.86
N VAL A 105 2.08 23.65 3.63
CA VAL A 105 1.77 24.82 2.81
C VAL A 105 1.13 24.45 1.49
N VAL A 106 0.26 25.33 1.01
CA VAL A 106 -0.06 25.44 -0.41
C VAL A 106 0.97 26.38 -1.02
N ALA A 107 1.84 25.82 -1.86
CA ALA A 107 2.91 26.54 -2.53
C ALA A 107 2.67 26.54 -4.04
N ILE A 108 2.89 27.67 -4.70
CA ILE A 108 2.98 27.74 -6.16
C ILE A 108 4.45 27.62 -6.55
N VAL A 109 4.72 26.70 -7.48
CA VAL A 109 6.00 26.47 -8.15
C VAL A 109 5.78 26.51 -9.67
N ASP A 110 6.85 26.64 -10.45
CA ASP A 110 6.95 26.52 -11.93
C ASP A 110 5.63 26.58 -12.74
N ASP A 111 5.51 27.54 -13.68
CA ASP A 111 4.32 27.67 -14.56
C ASP A 111 2.97 27.73 -13.82
N ASN A 112 2.96 28.28 -12.60
CA ASN A 112 1.79 28.42 -11.71
C ASN A 112 1.19 27.10 -11.19
N GLU A 113 1.97 26.02 -11.10
CA GLU A 113 1.54 24.78 -10.48
C GLU A 113 1.45 24.90 -8.95
N ALA A 114 0.26 24.67 -8.38
CA ALA A 114 0.13 24.60 -6.93
C ALA A 114 0.41 23.18 -6.39
N THR A 115 1.02 23.11 -5.22
CA THR A 115 1.31 21.84 -4.56
C THR A 115 1.13 21.93 -3.05
N LEU A 116 0.71 20.83 -2.45
CA LEU A 116 0.71 20.63 -1.00
C LEU A 116 2.01 19.93 -0.55
N LYS A 117 2.84 20.61 0.26
CA LYS A 117 4.13 20.11 0.76
C LYS A 117 4.48 20.68 2.13
N LYS A 118 5.49 20.13 2.80
CA LYS A 118 6.14 20.78 3.95
C LYS A 118 7.19 21.78 3.47
N LEU A 119 7.14 23.02 3.95
CA LEU A 119 8.12 24.05 3.62
C LEU A 119 9.35 23.95 4.53
N PHE A 120 10.55 24.06 3.96
CA PHE A 120 11.79 24.29 4.70
C PHE A 120 12.63 25.35 4.00
N LYS A 121 12.91 26.44 4.70
CA LYS A 121 13.84 27.51 4.32
C LYS A 121 15.26 27.03 4.61
N GLU A 122 16.06 26.88 3.57
CA GLU A 122 17.48 26.52 3.61
C GLU A 122 18.32 27.72 3.14
N LYS A 123 19.64 27.71 3.37
CA LYS A 123 20.51 28.80 2.93
C LYS A 123 20.42 28.97 1.40
N GLY A 124 19.82 30.08 0.95
CA GLY A 124 19.70 30.46 -0.45
C GLY A 124 18.63 29.70 -1.27
N ARG A 125 17.75 28.91 -0.64
CA ARG A 125 16.66 28.19 -1.33
C ARG A 125 15.56 27.72 -0.39
N PHE A 126 14.42 27.37 -0.95
CA PHE A 126 13.34 26.64 -0.29
C PHE A 126 13.34 25.18 -0.73
N ARG A 127 13.06 24.29 0.23
CA ARG A 127 12.77 22.88 0.02
C ARG A 127 11.29 22.62 0.31
N LEU A 128 10.57 22.16 -0.70
CA LEU A 128 9.20 21.66 -0.58
C LEU A 128 9.26 20.14 -0.47
N GLN A 129 9.01 19.64 0.73
CA GLN A 129 9.16 18.24 1.09
C GLN A 129 7.82 17.51 1.00
N PRO A 130 7.69 16.47 0.14
CA PRO A 130 6.57 15.54 0.23
C PRO A 130 6.69 14.73 1.52
N ALA A 131 5.56 14.37 2.11
CA ALA A 131 5.50 13.35 3.14
C ALA A 131 5.27 11.93 2.57
N ASN A 132 5.44 11.76 1.26
CA ASN A 132 5.50 10.46 0.61
C ASN A 132 6.95 10.06 0.34
N GLN A 133 7.31 8.90 0.88
CA GLN A 133 8.67 8.38 0.95
C GLN A 133 9.23 7.99 -0.43
N ILE A 134 8.38 7.86 -1.45
CA ILE A 134 8.81 7.55 -2.82
C ILE A 134 9.05 8.82 -3.67
N MET A 135 8.59 9.98 -3.21
CA MET A 135 8.68 11.24 -3.95
C MET A 135 9.89 12.06 -3.50
N LEU A 136 10.54 12.75 -4.44
CA LEU A 136 11.71 13.58 -4.14
C LEU A 136 11.29 14.98 -3.68
N PRO A 137 12.09 15.66 -2.84
CA PRO A 137 11.87 17.05 -2.50
C PRO A 137 12.06 17.96 -3.72
N ILE A 138 11.30 19.03 -3.78
CA ILE A 138 11.44 20.08 -4.80
C ILE A 138 12.26 21.22 -4.18
N TYR A 139 13.30 21.67 -4.88
CA TYR A 139 14.17 22.75 -4.42
C TYR A 139 14.05 23.95 -5.35
N ARG A 140 13.72 25.13 -4.82
CA ARG A 140 13.57 26.36 -5.61
C ARG A 140 14.21 27.55 -4.89
N LYS A 141 14.71 28.52 -5.64
CA LYS A 141 15.24 29.77 -5.04
C LYS A 141 14.12 30.62 -4.45
N GLU A 142 12.95 30.58 -5.08
CA GLU A 142 11.76 31.32 -4.70
C GLU A 142 10.54 30.39 -4.69
N VAL A 143 9.55 30.71 -3.86
CA VAL A 143 8.28 29.98 -3.78
C VAL A 143 7.20 30.93 -3.31
N GLU A 144 6.05 30.92 -3.98
CA GLU A 144 4.89 31.69 -3.52
C GLU A 144 4.04 30.83 -2.58
N ILE A 145 3.79 31.31 -1.36
CA ILE A 145 2.90 30.64 -0.42
C ILE A 145 1.50 31.24 -0.53
N ARG A 146 0.49 30.40 -0.79
CA ARG A 146 -0.93 30.79 -0.83
C ARG A 146 -1.67 30.49 0.47
N GLY A 147 -1.05 29.75 1.38
CA GLY A 147 -1.55 29.55 2.73
C GLY A 147 -0.95 28.35 3.45
N VAL A 148 -1.34 28.20 4.71
CA VAL A 148 -0.89 27.13 5.62
C VAL A 148 -2.09 26.26 6.02
N VAL A 149 -1.92 24.93 5.98
CA VAL A 149 -2.95 23.98 6.42
C VAL A 149 -3.14 24.11 7.93
N VAL A 150 -4.39 24.35 8.35
CA VAL A 150 -4.76 24.48 9.76
C VAL A 150 -5.63 23.34 10.26
N LYS A 151 -6.34 22.65 9.38
CA LYS A 151 -7.19 21.50 9.71
C LYS A 151 -7.24 20.54 8.53
N ILE A 152 -7.32 19.25 8.86
CA ILE A 152 -7.62 18.19 7.90
C ILE A 152 -8.98 17.64 8.30
N ILE A 153 -9.92 17.67 7.37
CA ILE A 153 -11.25 17.10 7.52
C ILE A 153 -11.27 15.82 6.70
N ARG A 154 -11.56 14.73 7.40
CA ARG A 154 -11.78 13.44 6.79
C ARG A 154 -13.24 13.09 6.98
N ASN A 155 -14.01 13.17 5.90
CA ASN A 155 -15.36 12.63 5.91
C ASN A 155 -15.25 11.12 5.80
N LEU A 156 -15.12 10.48 6.97
CA LEU A 156 -15.28 9.04 7.10
C LEU A 156 -16.71 8.62 6.70
N GLU A 157 -17.69 9.53 6.73
CA GLU A 157 -19.08 9.23 6.40
C GLU A 157 -19.43 9.48 4.93
N GLU A 158 -18.88 10.49 4.26
CA GLU A 158 -19.31 10.89 2.90
C GLU A 158 -18.64 10.14 1.73
N LYS A 159 -17.79 9.14 1.99
CA LYS A 159 -17.30 8.23 0.93
C LYS A 159 -17.95 6.85 0.94
N PHE A 160 -18.87 6.60 1.86
CA PHE A 160 -19.71 5.41 1.77
C PHE A 160 -21.02 5.84 1.12
N SER A 161 -21.23 5.43 -0.12
CA SER A 161 -22.60 5.30 -0.58
C SER A 161 -23.23 4.20 0.26
N GLN A 162 -23.75 4.56 1.45
CA GLN A 162 -24.46 3.64 2.36
C GLN A 162 -25.60 2.93 1.63
N LYS A 163 -26.09 3.50 0.51
CA LYS A 163 -27.03 2.89 -0.43
C LYS A 163 -26.59 1.53 -1.00
N ASN A 164 -25.29 1.23 -1.12
CA ASN A 164 -24.80 -0.03 -1.73
C ASN A 164 -24.33 -1.10 -0.71
N LEU A 165 -24.31 -0.76 0.58
CA LEU A 165 -23.91 -1.65 1.68
C LEU A 165 -25.05 -1.91 2.68
N SER A 166 -26.18 -1.19 2.56
CA SER A 166 -27.38 -1.43 3.34
C SER A 166 -27.84 -2.89 3.17
N GLY A 167 -28.07 -3.58 4.29
CA GLY A 167 -28.48 -4.99 4.31
C GLY A 167 -27.35 -6.02 4.31
N ILE A 168 -26.07 -5.62 4.21
CA ILE A 168 -24.94 -6.56 4.34
C ILE A 168 -24.37 -6.48 5.76
N ASN A 169 -24.27 -7.62 6.45
CA ASN A 169 -23.71 -7.67 7.80
C ASN A 169 -22.23 -7.22 7.80
N PRO A 170 -21.84 -6.20 8.61
CA PRO A 170 -20.48 -5.66 8.67
C PRO A 170 -19.37 -6.66 9.03
N GLU A 171 -19.73 -7.76 9.70
CA GLU A 171 -18.78 -8.81 10.07
C GLU A 171 -18.45 -9.77 8.93
N THR A 172 -19.25 -9.77 7.86
CA THR A 172 -19.06 -10.67 6.73
C THR A 172 -17.83 -10.30 5.91
N LEU A 173 -17.24 -11.32 5.29
CA LEU A 173 -16.15 -11.15 4.34
C LEU A 173 -16.56 -10.29 3.14
N GLU A 174 -17.82 -10.42 2.69
CA GLU A 174 -18.39 -9.63 1.60
C GLU A 174 -18.37 -8.13 1.91
N TYR A 175 -18.83 -7.72 3.08
CA TYR A 175 -18.79 -6.32 3.51
C TYR A 175 -17.37 -5.79 3.53
N LYS A 176 -16.46 -6.51 4.21
CA LYS A 176 -15.04 -6.15 4.34
C LYS A 176 -14.35 -6.02 2.97
N LYS A 177 -14.66 -6.93 2.05
CA LYS A 177 -14.20 -6.92 0.65
C LYS A 177 -14.69 -5.68 -0.09
N ARG A 178 -15.99 -5.37 -0.06
CA ARG A 178 -16.56 -4.18 -0.72
C ARG A 178 -15.94 -2.88 -0.19
N VAL A 179 -15.84 -2.74 1.14
CA VAL A 179 -15.19 -1.59 1.79
C VAL A 179 -13.76 -1.39 1.30
N LEU A 180 -12.97 -2.46 1.21
CA LEU A 180 -11.61 -2.35 0.67
C LEU A 180 -11.61 -1.92 -0.79
N LEU A 181 -12.39 -2.60 -1.65
CA LEU A 181 -12.41 -2.36 -3.08
C LEU A 181 -12.85 -0.94 -3.44
N ASP A 182 -13.86 -0.40 -2.75
CA ASP A 182 -14.32 0.97 -2.95
C ASP A 182 -13.27 1.99 -2.49
N ARG A 183 -12.64 1.75 -1.34
CA ARG A 183 -11.56 2.63 -0.84
C ARG A 183 -10.38 2.72 -1.82
N ILE A 184 -10.04 1.61 -2.47
CA ILE A 184 -8.91 1.54 -3.40
C ILE A 184 -9.35 1.71 -4.85
N ARG A 185 -10.63 1.95 -5.15
CA ARG A 185 -11.07 2.19 -6.53
C ARG A 185 -10.38 3.45 -7.07
N SER A 186 -9.85 3.37 -8.29
CA SER A 186 -9.31 4.55 -8.93
C SER A 186 -10.46 5.46 -9.34
N VAL A 187 -10.37 6.74 -8.99
CA VAL A 187 -11.30 7.80 -9.42
C VAL A 187 -10.75 8.56 -10.62
N ASN A 188 -9.51 8.28 -11.03
CA ASN A 188 -8.89 8.93 -12.18
C ASN A 188 -9.35 8.21 -13.46
N PRO A 189 -10.11 8.87 -14.37
CA PRO A 189 -10.60 8.25 -15.60
C PRO A 189 -9.45 7.86 -16.54
N ASN A 190 -8.27 8.48 -16.41
CA ASN A 190 -7.07 8.17 -17.19
C ASN A 190 -6.21 7.06 -16.56
N SER A 191 -6.61 6.55 -15.39
CA SER A 191 -5.88 5.46 -14.74
C SER A 191 -6.09 4.16 -15.50
N ARG A 192 -4.99 3.59 -16.01
CA ARG A 192 -5.03 2.25 -16.63
C ARG A 192 -5.32 1.13 -15.64
N ASN A 193 -5.06 1.34 -14.36
CA ASN A 193 -5.38 0.36 -13.31
C ASN A 193 -6.72 0.72 -12.65
N LYS A 194 -7.62 -0.28 -12.56
CA LYS A 194 -8.92 -0.18 -11.88
C LYS A 194 -8.78 0.18 -10.39
N TYR A 195 -7.71 -0.26 -9.76
CA TYR A 195 -7.46 -0.07 -8.34
C TYR A 195 -6.13 0.64 -8.06
N LYS A 196 -6.12 1.49 -7.03
CA LYS A 196 -4.93 2.11 -6.44
C LYS A 196 -4.03 1.04 -5.83
N ARG A 197 -2.73 1.32 -5.80
CA ARG A 197 -1.72 0.40 -5.24
C ARG A 197 -1.90 0.24 -3.74
N VAL A 198 -1.84 -1.00 -3.24
CA VAL A 198 -1.89 -1.31 -1.81
C VAL A 198 -0.49 -1.74 -1.34
N VAL A 199 0.10 -1.01 -0.39
CA VAL A 199 1.50 -1.19 0.03
C VAL A 199 1.62 -1.42 1.54
N GLU A 200 1.22 -2.61 1.98
CA GLU A 200 1.24 -2.99 3.41
C GLU A 200 2.51 -3.73 3.85
N THR A 201 3.25 -4.29 2.91
CA THR A 201 4.44 -5.10 3.20
C THR A 201 5.65 -4.22 3.60
N PRO A 202 6.38 -4.55 4.69
CA PRO A 202 7.56 -3.82 5.11
C PRO A 202 8.79 -4.15 4.24
N ILE A 203 8.76 -5.26 3.49
CA ILE A 203 9.86 -5.67 2.63
C ILE A 203 9.64 -5.21 1.18
N ARG A 204 10.70 -4.71 0.54
CA ARG A 204 10.71 -4.56 -0.93
C ARG A 204 10.86 -5.96 -1.51
N TYR A 205 10.03 -6.35 -2.47
CA TYR A 205 10.10 -7.69 -3.05
C TYR A 205 9.82 -7.68 -4.56
N ALA A 206 10.64 -8.39 -5.33
CA ALA A 206 10.47 -8.50 -6.77
C ALA A 206 9.22 -9.33 -7.09
N GLY A 207 8.40 -8.88 -8.05
CA GLY A 207 7.11 -9.53 -8.35
C GLY A 207 6.00 -9.24 -7.32
N GLY A 208 6.23 -8.36 -6.32
CA GLY A 208 5.24 -8.02 -5.31
C GLY A 208 3.94 -7.46 -5.91
N LYS A 209 2.86 -8.23 -5.78
CA LYS A 209 1.51 -8.01 -6.35
C LYS A 209 0.71 -6.86 -5.71
N SER A 210 1.40 -5.86 -5.15
CA SER A 210 0.82 -4.63 -4.60
C SER A 210 -0.12 -3.86 -5.54
N LEU A 211 0.08 -3.94 -6.86
CA LEU A 211 -0.80 -3.34 -7.88
C LEU A 211 -2.00 -4.25 -8.25
N ALA A 212 -1.88 -5.55 -7.99
CA ALA A 212 -2.90 -6.55 -8.30
C ALA A 212 -3.85 -6.83 -7.12
N VAL A 213 -3.56 -6.30 -5.91
CA VAL A 213 -4.35 -6.57 -4.69
C VAL A 213 -5.84 -6.37 -4.92
N GLY A 214 -6.27 -5.27 -5.54
CA GLY A 214 -7.69 -5.03 -5.80
C GLY A 214 -8.33 -6.06 -6.73
N HIS A 215 -7.64 -6.39 -7.84
CA HIS A 215 -8.11 -7.41 -8.80
C HIS A 215 -8.22 -8.79 -8.15
N ILE A 216 -7.25 -9.16 -7.31
CA ILE A 216 -7.24 -10.46 -6.64
C ILE A 216 -8.30 -10.51 -5.54
N VAL A 217 -8.42 -9.44 -4.73
CA VAL A 217 -9.47 -9.32 -3.69
C VAL A 217 -10.87 -9.43 -4.30
N GLU A 218 -11.09 -8.87 -5.49
CA GLU A 218 -12.35 -8.98 -6.23
C GLU A 218 -12.73 -10.45 -6.54
N LEU A 219 -11.76 -11.34 -6.70
CA LEU A 219 -11.96 -12.77 -6.96
C LEU A 219 -12.05 -13.62 -5.69
N VAL A 220 -11.66 -13.10 -4.53
CA VAL A 220 -11.73 -13.86 -3.26
C VAL A 220 -13.20 -14.24 -2.95
N PRO A 221 -13.53 -15.54 -2.75
CA PRO A 221 -14.90 -15.96 -2.46
C PRO A 221 -15.38 -15.48 -1.08
N ASN A 222 -16.66 -15.12 -0.97
CA ASN A 222 -17.22 -14.48 0.24
C ASN A 222 -17.38 -15.41 1.45
N ARG A 223 -17.13 -16.73 1.31
CA ARG A 223 -17.39 -17.74 2.36
C ARG A 223 -16.15 -18.44 2.91
N ILE A 224 -14.95 -18.02 2.50
CA ILE A 224 -13.71 -18.63 3.01
C ILE A 224 -13.36 -18.06 4.40
N LYS A 225 -12.84 -18.92 5.29
CA LYS A 225 -12.33 -18.51 6.62
C LYS A 225 -10.81 -18.30 6.60
N ARG A 226 -10.11 -19.01 5.70
CA ARG A 226 -8.65 -19.07 5.61
C ARG A 226 -8.18 -18.99 4.16
N LEU A 227 -7.04 -18.34 3.95
CA LEU A 227 -6.31 -18.27 2.69
C LEU A 227 -4.92 -18.91 2.88
N VAL A 228 -4.62 -19.92 2.07
CA VAL A 228 -3.31 -20.57 2.07
C VAL A 228 -2.52 -20.11 0.84
N SER A 229 -1.27 -19.68 1.04
CA SER A 229 -0.40 -19.23 -0.05
C SER A 229 0.82 -20.14 -0.16
N PRO A 230 0.89 -21.05 -1.16
CA PRO A 230 2.08 -21.90 -1.37
C PRO A 230 3.34 -21.14 -1.80
N PHE A 231 3.20 -19.88 -2.23
CA PHE A 231 4.26 -19.04 -2.79
C PHE A 231 4.23 -17.63 -2.18
N PHE A 232 4.55 -17.56 -0.89
CA PHE A 232 4.31 -16.37 -0.08
C PHE A 232 5.13 -15.14 -0.50
N GLY A 233 6.42 -15.33 -0.78
CA GLY A 233 7.27 -14.25 -1.29
C GLY A 233 7.26 -12.97 -0.45
N GLY A 234 6.82 -11.89 -1.08
CA GLY A 234 6.67 -10.56 -0.46
C GLY A 234 5.35 -10.33 0.27
N GLY A 235 4.39 -11.25 0.18
CA GLY A 235 3.14 -11.27 0.96
C GLY A 235 2.15 -10.15 0.66
N SER A 236 2.17 -9.53 -0.53
CA SER A 236 1.36 -8.31 -0.78
C SER A 236 -0.15 -8.56 -0.69
N VAL A 237 -0.62 -9.65 -1.28
CA VAL A 237 -2.04 -10.01 -1.34
C VAL A 237 -2.48 -10.63 -0.02
N GLU A 238 -1.65 -11.52 0.51
CA GLU A 238 -1.83 -12.23 1.76
C GLU A 238 -1.99 -11.27 2.93
N ILE A 239 -1.10 -10.27 3.04
CA ILE A 239 -1.17 -9.26 4.11
C ILE A 239 -2.41 -8.39 3.94
N ALA A 240 -2.81 -8.05 2.71
CA ALA A 240 -4.04 -7.28 2.47
C ALA A 240 -5.29 -8.08 2.86
N CYS A 241 -5.33 -9.37 2.52
CA CYS A 241 -6.39 -10.30 2.94
C CYS A 241 -6.47 -10.43 4.47
N ASN A 242 -5.34 -10.55 5.15
CA ASN A 242 -5.36 -10.59 6.62
C ASN A 242 -5.83 -9.27 7.24
N LYS A 243 -5.27 -8.14 6.80
CA LYS A 243 -5.50 -6.83 7.42
C LYS A 243 -6.91 -6.29 7.18
N TYR A 244 -7.42 -6.43 5.97
CA TYR A 244 -8.66 -5.76 5.57
C TYR A 244 -9.85 -6.72 5.50
N LEU A 245 -9.62 -7.98 5.11
CA LEU A 245 -10.68 -8.98 5.00
C LEU A 245 -10.81 -9.80 6.30
N GLY A 246 -9.79 -9.78 7.17
CA GLY A 246 -9.79 -10.49 8.45
C GLY A 246 -9.56 -12.00 8.32
N LEU A 247 -9.12 -12.46 7.14
CA LEU A 247 -8.86 -13.87 6.88
C LEU A 247 -7.68 -14.39 7.71
N GLU A 248 -7.80 -15.64 8.15
CA GLU A 248 -6.62 -16.39 8.57
C GLU A 248 -5.73 -16.63 7.34
N VAL A 249 -4.43 -16.42 7.49
CA VAL A 249 -3.47 -16.55 6.38
C VAL A 249 -2.32 -17.44 6.78
N ILE A 250 -2.06 -18.48 5.98
CA ILE A 250 -0.89 -19.34 6.16
C ILE A 250 -0.05 -19.29 4.88
N GLY A 251 1.13 -18.70 4.98
CA GLY A 251 2.07 -18.53 3.86
C GLY A 251 3.18 -19.57 3.88
N PHE A 252 3.56 -20.06 2.70
CA PHE A 252 4.66 -20.99 2.53
C PHE A 252 5.64 -20.49 1.48
N ASP A 253 6.91 -20.79 1.68
CA ASP A 253 7.95 -20.54 0.70
C ASP A 253 9.09 -21.54 0.90
N ILE A 254 9.71 -21.97 -0.19
CA ILE A 254 10.84 -22.89 -0.15
C ILE A 254 12.10 -22.23 0.42
N PHE A 255 12.20 -20.89 0.35
CA PHE A 255 13.40 -20.16 0.75
C PHE A 255 13.45 -19.92 2.26
N ASP A 256 14.27 -20.71 2.95
CA ASP A 256 14.37 -20.73 4.42
C ASP A 256 14.75 -19.38 5.04
N ILE A 257 15.65 -18.63 4.40
CA ILE A 257 16.10 -17.31 4.88
C ILE A 257 14.94 -16.30 4.86
N LEU A 258 14.14 -16.31 3.79
CA LEU A 258 12.95 -15.47 3.66
C LEU A 258 11.89 -15.84 4.71
N ILE A 259 11.64 -17.14 4.90
CA ILE A 259 10.71 -17.61 5.94
C ILE A 259 11.20 -17.21 7.34
N ASN A 260 12.50 -17.33 7.63
CA ASN A 260 13.05 -16.88 8.91
C ASN A 260 12.83 -15.37 9.14
N TYR A 261 13.00 -14.54 8.09
CA TYR A 261 12.66 -13.12 8.16
C TYR A 261 11.19 -12.90 8.51
N TRP A 262 10.28 -13.52 7.77
CA TRP A 262 8.84 -13.32 7.97
C TRP A 262 8.37 -13.82 9.35
N LYS A 263 8.86 -14.97 9.82
CA LYS A 263 8.57 -15.47 11.18
C LYS A 263 8.90 -14.42 12.24
N LEU A 264 10.06 -13.77 12.15
CA LEU A 264 10.44 -12.73 13.10
C LEU A 264 9.65 -11.43 12.88
N GLN A 265 9.45 -11.01 11.64
CA GLN A 265 8.71 -9.79 11.29
C GLN A 265 7.26 -9.84 11.77
N ILE A 266 6.61 -11.00 11.68
CA ILE A 266 5.24 -11.23 12.16
C ILE A 266 5.21 -11.33 13.69
N LYS A 267 6.08 -12.15 14.28
CA LYS A 267 6.03 -12.43 15.73
C LYS A 267 6.58 -11.30 16.60
N ASN A 268 7.64 -10.63 16.17
CA ASN A 268 8.33 -9.62 16.97
C ASN A 268 9.00 -8.53 16.09
N PRO A 269 8.21 -7.65 15.46
CA PRO A 269 8.70 -6.55 14.62
C PRO A 269 9.67 -5.61 15.36
N LYS A 270 9.43 -5.36 16.66
CA LYS A 270 10.29 -4.52 17.50
C LYS A 270 11.69 -5.10 17.71
N LYS A 271 11.80 -6.43 17.88
CA LYS A 271 13.10 -7.12 17.99
C LYS A 271 13.90 -7.01 16.69
N LEU A 272 13.24 -7.20 15.55
CA LEU A 272 13.88 -7.02 14.24
C LEU A 272 14.32 -5.57 14.04
N PHE A 273 13.45 -4.60 14.35
CA PHE A 273 13.78 -3.18 14.31
C PHE A 273 15.03 -2.85 15.14
N LYS A 274 15.09 -3.29 16.40
CA LYS A 274 16.24 -3.06 17.28
C LYS A 274 17.55 -3.63 16.71
N LYS A 275 17.50 -4.77 16.02
CA LYS A 275 18.68 -5.33 15.36
C LYS A 275 19.08 -4.53 14.12
N LEU A 276 18.11 -4.09 13.33
CA LEU A 276 18.35 -3.31 12.11
C LEU A 276 18.91 -1.92 12.40
N THR A 277 18.52 -1.26 13.49
CA THR A 277 19.06 0.07 13.86
C THR A 277 20.55 0.03 14.21
N GLN A 278 21.09 -1.14 14.55
CA GLN A 278 22.53 -1.33 14.79
C GLN A 278 23.35 -1.37 13.50
N LEU A 279 22.72 -1.56 12.34
CA LEU A 279 23.39 -1.62 11.04
C LEU A 279 23.42 -0.25 10.39
N LYS A 280 24.62 0.31 10.19
CA LYS A 280 24.78 1.58 9.46
C LYS A 280 24.54 1.35 7.96
N PRO A 281 23.66 2.11 7.28
CA PRO A 281 23.38 1.94 5.85
C PRO A 281 24.53 2.52 5.00
N ASN A 282 25.69 1.86 4.99
CA ASN A 282 26.84 2.24 4.19
C ASN A 282 27.43 1.04 3.45
N LYS A 283 28.30 1.30 2.46
CA LYS A 283 28.90 0.24 1.62
C LYS A 283 29.67 -0.79 2.45
N GLN A 284 30.44 -0.34 3.46
CA GLN A 284 31.25 -1.21 4.31
C GLN A 284 30.39 -2.23 5.07
N THR A 285 29.36 -1.76 5.77
CA THR A 285 28.40 -2.60 6.51
C THR A 285 27.66 -3.53 5.56
N TYR A 286 27.24 -3.03 4.39
CA TYR A 286 26.58 -3.85 3.37
C TYR A 286 27.45 -5.01 2.90
N GLN A 287 28.73 -4.77 2.61
CA GLN A 287 29.65 -5.84 2.19
C GLN A 287 29.92 -6.84 3.31
N ALA A 288 30.06 -6.37 4.56
CA ALA A 288 30.23 -7.25 5.72
C ALA A 288 29.00 -8.16 5.92
N VAL A 289 27.79 -7.59 5.86
CA VAL A 289 26.52 -8.33 5.94
C VAL A 289 26.40 -9.32 4.78
N LYS A 290 26.70 -8.89 3.55
CA LYS A 290 26.67 -9.74 2.35
C LYS A 290 27.62 -10.93 2.47
N LYS A 291 28.84 -10.74 2.97
CA LYS A 291 29.82 -11.82 3.19
C LYS A 291 29.28 -12.86 4.18
N ARG A 292 28.68 -12.42 5.30
CA ARG A 292 28.09 -13.31 6.30
C ARG A 292 26.88 -14.06 5.76
N LEU A 293 26.01 -13.40 5.01
CA LEU A 293 24.88 -14.06 4.34
C LEU A 293 25.33 -15.08 3.31
N LYS A 294 26.35 -14.77 2.50
CA LYS A 294 26.92 -15.71 1.53
C LYS A 294 27.49 -16.95 2.23
N ALA A 295 28.27 -16.75 3.30
CA ALA A 295 28.77 -17.87 4.09
C ALA A 295 27.63 -18.70 4.71
N ARG A 296 26.55 -18.06 5.17
CA ARG A 296 25.35 -18.78 5.66
C ARG A 296 24.65 -19.56 4.55
N TRP A 297 24.49 -18.97 3.37
CA TRP A 297 23.87 -19.61 2.21
C TRP A 297 24.64 -20.85 1.76
N GLU A 298 25.97 -20.77 1.79
CA GLU A 298 26.89 -21.89 1.49
C GLU A 298 27.06 -22.85 2.68
N ASN A 299 26.24 -22.73 3.73
CA ASN A 299 26.28 -23.54 4.96
C ASN A 299 27.62 -23.50 5.74
N ARG A 300 28.47 -22.48 5.49
CA ARG A 300 29.77 -22.27 6.17
C ARG A 300 29.66 -21.45 7.46
N LEU A 301 28.49 -20.87 7.74
CA LEU A 301 28.26 -20.04 8.93
C LEU A 301 26.82 -20.22 9.44
N ARG A 302 26.66 -20.49 10.74
CA ARG A 302 25.35 -20.41 11.39
C ARG A 302 25.10 -19.00 11.91
N LEU A 303 23.93 -18.45 11.62
CA LEU A 303 23.47 -17.16 12.13
C LEU A 303 22.29 -17.38 13.07
N SER A 304 22.18 -16.57 14.12
CA SER A 304 20.98 -16.58 14.96
C SER A 304 19.76 -16.21 14.11
N PRO A 305 18.54 -16.68 14.43
CA PRO A 305 17.33 -16.32 13.70
C PRO A 305 17.14 -14.80 13.56
N THR A 306 17.54 -14.04 14.59
CA THR A 306 17.45 -12.57 14.59
C THR A 306 18.49 -11.93 13.68
N ASP A 307 19.74 -12.39 13.69
CA ASP A 307 20.76 -11.88 12.79
C ASP A 307 20.45 -12.24 11.34
N LEU A 308 20.00 -13.47 11.08
CA LEU A 308 19.64 -13.91 9.74
C LEU A 308 18.52 -13.05 9.15
N ALA A 309 17.46 -12.79 9.91
CA ALA A 309 16.35 -11.93 9.50
C ALA A 309 16.80 -10.48 9.23
N ALA A 310 17.58 -9.89 10.14
CA ALA A 310 18.06 -8.52 10.00
C ALA A 310 19.04 -8.38 8.83
N TYR A 311 19.96 -9.32 8.68
CA TYR A 311 20.93 -9.31 7.59
C TYR A 311 20.26 -9.51 6.24
N TYR A 312 19.31 -10.44 6.15
CA TYR A 312 18.50 -10.64 4.95
C TYR A 312 17.78 -9.35 4.56
N TYR A 313 16.99 -8.76 5.47
CA TYR A 313 16.28 -7.52 5.20
C TYR A 313 17.24 -6.39 4.77
N PHE A 314 18.34 -6.20 5.51
CA PHE A 314 19.32 -5.16 5.21
C PHE A 314 19.95 -5.34 3.83
N ASN A 315 20.45 -6.54 3.51
CA ASN A 315 21.09 -6.80 2.23
C ASN A 315 20.09 -6.73 1.07
N HIS A 316 18.94 -7.38 1.22
CA HIS A 316 17.89 -7.46 0.21
C HIS A 316 17.28 -6.09 -0.09
N ASN A 317 16.84 -5.36 0.94
CA ASN A 317 16.08 -4.12 0.74
C ASN A 317 16.96 -2.92 0.42
N LEU A 318 18.27 -2.97 0.72
CA LEU A 318 19.20 -1.90 0.35
C LEU A 318 19.88 -2.19 -1.00
N SER A 319 19.54 -3.30 -1.66
CA SER A 319 20.05 -3.62 -2.99
C SER A 319 19.32 -2.89 -4.13
N TYR A 320 19.98 -2.83 -5.28
CA TYR A 320 19.36 -2.50 -6.56
C TYR A 320 18.47 -3.67 -7.03
N GLY A 321 17.20 -3.39 -7.33
CA GLY A 321 16.21 -4.42 -7.71
C GLY A 321 16.12 -5.51 -6.64
N PRO A 322 15.34 -5.28 -5.56
CA PRO A 322 15.50 -5.91 -4.25
C PRO A 322 15.81 -7.40 -4.38
N GLY A 323 17.05 -7.77 -4.08
CA GLY A 323 17.59 -9.07 -4.42
C GLY A 323 18.58 -9.58 -3.39
N PHE A 324 18.50 -10.88 -3.12
CA PHE A 324 19.36 -11.57 -2.19
C PHE A 324 20.80 -11.63 -2.71
N LEU A 325 21.76 -11.26 -1.86
CA LEU A 325 23.18 -11.11 -2.21
C LEU A 325 23.41 -10.16 -3.40
N GLY A 326 22.52 -9.17 -3.56
CA GLY A 326 22.60 -8.17 -4.62
C GLY A 326 23.71 -7.14 -4.46
N TRP A 327 23.63 -6.09 -5.27
CA TRP A 327 24.52 -4.93 -5.22
C TRP A 327 23.84 -3.79 -4.46
N PRO A 328 24.56 -3.06 -3.58
CA PRO A 328 23.96 -1.97 -2.83
C PRO A 328 23.52 -0.85 -3.76
N SER A 329 22.38 -0.23 -3.45
CA SER A 329 21.88 0.96 -4.12
C SER A 329 22.12 2.20 -3.26
N SER A 330 22.77 3.22 -3.83
CA SER A 330 23.01 4.50 -3.16
C SER A 330 21.73 5.16 -2.66
N VAL A 331 20.62 4.98 -3.39
CA VAL A 331 19.29 5.47 -3.01
C VAL A 331 18.85 4.89 -1.67
N TYR A 332 19.03 3.57 -1.46
CA TYR A 332 18.58 2.88 -0.26
C TYR A 332 19.62 2.86 0.86
N LEU A 333 20.89 3.13 0.55
CA LEU A 333 21.93 3.42 1.56
C LEU A 333 21.78 4.82 2.17
N ASN A 334 20.90 5.68 1.65
CA ASN A 334 20.60 6.95 2.30
C ASN A 334 20.05 6.72 3.73
N LYS A 335 20.64 7.41 4.72
CA LYS A 335 20.31 7.22 6.14
C LYS A 335 18.85 7.52 6.46
N ASP A 336 18.30 8.60 5.92
CA ASP A 336 16.92 9.00 6.17
C ASP A 336 15.95 8.00 5.56
N ARG A 337 16.21 7.58 4.31
CA ARG A 337 15.43 6.52 3.67
C ARG A 337 15.47 5.21 4.45
N TYR A 338 16.64 4.81 4.93
CA TYR A 338 16.77 3.61 5.75
C TYR A 338 15.96 3.74 7.05
N ARG A 339 16.09 4.85 7.78
CA ARG A 339 15.29 5.14 8.99
C ARG A 339 13.80 5.01 8.72
N THR A 340 13.32 5.61 7.64
CA THR A 340 11.93 5.56 7.22
C THR A 340 11.47 4.14 6.91
N MET A 341 12.31 3.32 6.25
CA MET A 341 12.01 1.90 6.03
C MET A 341 11.91 1.11 7.33
N LEU A 342 12.72 1.45 8.34
CA LEU A 342 12.69 0.78 9.64
C LEU A 342 11.41 1.09 10.44
N GLU A 343 10.80 2.27 10.27
CA GLU A 343 9.49 2.54 10.87
C GLU A 343 8.40 1.61 10.33
N ARG A 344 8.47 1.24 9.04
CA ARG A 344 7.53 0.26 8.45
C ARG A 344 7.74 -1.14 9.05
N VAL A 345 8.99 -1.53 9.32
CA VAL A 345 9.31 -2.77 10.03
C VAL A 345 8.76 -2.75 11.45
N LYS A 346 8.97 -1.65 12.18
CA LYS A 346 8.57 -1.48 13.59
C LYS A 346 7.06 -1.50 13.78
N ASN A 347 6.33 -0.81 12.90
CA ASN A 347 4.89 -0.61 12.99
C ASN A 347 4.09 -1.69 12.24
N PHE A 348 4.76 -2.70 11.68
CA PHE A 348 4.09 -3.81 11.04
C PHE A 348 3.29 -4.63 12.06
N SER A 349 2.02 -4.87 11.76
CA SER A 349 1.14 -5.70 12.55
C SER A 349 0.19 -6.48 11.64
N VAL A 350 -0.05 -7.74 12.00
CA VAL A 350 -1.00 -8.65 11.37
C VAL A 350 -1.65 -9.46 12.49
N LYS A 351 -2.81 -10.07 12.23
CA LYS A 351 -3.54 -10.89 13.20
C LYS A 351 -3.25 -12.37 12.96
N LYS A 352 -4.28 -13.15 12.61
CA LYS A 352 -4.25 -14.60 12.39
C LYS A 352 -3.38 -14.97 11.17
N MET A 353 -2.07 -14.87 11.29
CA MET A 353 -1.14 -15.05 10.19
C MET A 353 0.10 -15.83 10.62
N ALA A 354 0.47 -16.85 9.84
CA ALA A 354 1.66 -17.66 10.05
C ALA A 354 2.40 -17.87 8.73
N VAL A 355 3.71 -18.17 8.84
CA VAL A 355 4.51 -18.59 7.69
C VAL A 355 5.37 -19.81 8.02
N GLU A 356 5.53 -20.70 7.06
CA GLU A 356 6.27 -21.95 7.19
C GLU A 356 7.13 -22.22 5.94
N ARG A 357 8.17 -23.05 6.11
CA ARG A 357 8.98 -23.50 4.98
C ARG A 357 8.42 -24.83 4.51
N ALA A 358 7.93 -24.88 3.28
CA ALA A 358 7.48 -26.10 2.62
C ALA A 358 7.56 -25.92 1.10
N SER A 359 7.66 -27.04 0.38
CA SER A 359 7.41 -27.09 -1.06
C SER A 359 5.90 -26.94 -1.34
N PHE A 360 5.53 -26.50 -2.54
CA PHE A 360 4.11 -26.40 -2.89
C PHE A 360 3.47 -27.79 -2.87
N GLU A 361 4.18 -28.84 -3.29
CA GLU A 361 3.67 -30.21 -3.26
C GLU A 361 3.25 -30.66 -1.85
N GLU A 362 4.02 -30.29 -0.82
CA GLU A 362 3.66 -30.55 0.60
C GLU A 362 2.45 -29.72 1.04
N VAL A 363 2.34 -28.47 0.59
CA VAL A 363 1.22 -27.58 0.93
C VAL A 363 -0.10 -28.11 0.35
N PHE A 364 -0.11 -28.56 -0.90
CA PHE A 364 -1.29 -29.16 -1.53
C PHE A 364 -1.75 -30.43 -0.79
N LYS A 365 -0.81 -31.26 -0.30
CA LYS A 365 -1.14 -32.44 0.53
C LYS A 365 -1.70 -32.06 1.90
N LYS A 366 -1.15 -31.02 2.54
CA LYS A 366 -1.52 -30.61 3.89
C LYS A 366 -2.85 -29.84 3.95
N TYR A 367 -3.21 -29.13 2.87
CA TYR A 367 -4.39 -28.27 2.82
C TYR A 367 -5.28 -28.54 1.59
N PRO A 368 -5.79 -29.78 1.39
CA PRO A 368 -6.45 -30.18 0.15
C PRO A 368 -7.78 -29.47 -0.14
N ASN A 369 -8.42 -28.89 0.90
CA ASN A 369 -9.74 -28.27 0.80
C ASN A 369 -9.73 -26.76 1.05
N ASP A 370 -8.57 -26.16 1.34
CA ASP A 370 -8.47 -24.73 1.60
C ASP A 370 -8.40 -23.92 0.31
N PHE A 371 -8.85 -22.66 0.39
CA PHE A 371 -8.73 -21.76 -0.74
C PHE A 371 -7.31 -21.24 -0.91
N PHE A 372 -6.75 -21.42 -2.11
CA PHE A 372 -5.36 -21.07 -2.39
C PHE A 372 -5.22 -19.74 -3.11
N TYR A 373 -4.20 -18.97 -2.75
CA TYR A 373 -3.64 -17.94 -3.61
C TYR A 373 -2.22 -18.35 -4.03
N CYS A 374 -2.03 -18.50 -5.34
CA CYS A 374 -0.78 -18.99 -5.92
C CYS A 374 -0.12 -17.87 -6.73
N ASP A 375 1.10 -17.48 -6.35
CA ASP A 375 1.98 -16.59 -7.13
C ASP A 375 3.34 -17.26 -7.41
N PRO A 376 3.34 -18.37 -8.16
CA PRO A 376 4.56 -19.12 -8.47
C PRO A 376 5.53 -18.36 -9.37
N PRO A 377 6.77 -18.83 -9.47
CA PRO A 377 7.71 -18.44 -10.52
C PRO A 377 7.08 -18.56 -11.92
N TYR A 378 7.27 -17.53 -12.73
CA TYR A 378 6.77 -17.48 -14.11
C TYR A 378 7.48 -18.45 -15.04
N LEU A 379 6.73 -18.92 -16.04
CA LEU A 379 7.23 -19.85 -17.04
C LEU A 379 8.18 -19.10 -17.97
N LEU A 380 9.42 -19.59 -18.06
CA LEU A 380 10.46 -19.06 -18.94
C LEU A 380 10.56 -19.98 -20.16
N GLY A 381 10.06 -19.53 -21.31
CA GLY A 381 9.97 -20.32 -22.55
C GLY A 381 10.04 -19.45 -23.81
N LYS A 382 10.05 -20.06 -25.00
CA LYS A 382 10.17 -19.35 -26.30
C LYS A 382 9.02 -18.35 -26.55
N ASP A 383 7.84 -18.63 -25.99
CA ASP A 383 6.62 -17.83 -26.05
C ASP A 383 6.48 -16.86 -24.86
N SER A 384 7.38 -16.95 -23.87
CA SER A 384 7.42 -16.02 -22.75
C SER A 384 8.18 -14.76 -23.15
N LYS A 385 7.50 -13.61 -23.07
CA LYS A 385 8.15 -12.29 -23.24
C LYS A 385 9.13 -11.97 -22.10
N MET A 386 9.25 -12.84 -21.10
CA MET A 386 10.23 -12.76 -20.03
C MET A 386 11.45 -13.62 -20.32
N PHE A 387 12.52 -12.95 -20.73
CA PHE A 387 13.76 -13.60 -21.13
C PHE A 387 14.59 -14.18 -19.96
N LYS A 388 14.32 -13.79 -18.69
CA LYS A 388 15.03 -14.26 -17.48
C LYS A 388 14.17 -14.17 -16.22
N GLY A 389 14.39 -15.08 -15.26
CA GLY A 389 13.67 -15.15 -13.98
C GLY A 389 13.78 -13.87 -13.14
N ILE A 390 12.65 -13.41 -12.60
CA ILE A 390 12.55 -12.18 -11.79
C ILE A 390 12.64 -12.48 -10.27
N TYR A 391 12.55 -13.75 -9.87
CA TYR A 391 12.21 -14.13 -8.49
C TYR A 391 13.34 -14.95 -7.79
N PRO A 392 13.98 -14.47 -6.71
CA PRO A 392 13.88 -13.15 -6.10
C PRO A 392 14.86 -12.15 -6.76
N MET A 393 15.75 -12.62 -7.64
CA MET A 393 16.74 -11.82 -8.36
C MET A 393 17.26 -12.58 -9.58
N ARG A 394 17.58 -11.84 -10.66
CA ARG A 394 18.08 -12.38 -11.95
C ARG A 394 19.34 -13.25 -11.85
N ASN A 395 20.15 -13.08 -10.80
CA ASN A 395 21.47 -13.72 -10.67
C ASN A 395 21.48 -14.90 -9.68
N ILE A 396 20.39 -15.10 -8.92
CA ILE A 396 20.25 -16.18 -7.95
C ILE A 396 18.83 -16.75 -8.14
N PRO A 397 18.65 -17.71 -9.07
CA PRO A 397 17.33 -18.20 -9.45
C PRO A 397 16.82 -19.26 -8.46
N ILE A 398 16.81 -18.94 -7.16
CA ILE A 398 16.37 -19.87 -6.07
C ILE A 398 15.03 -20.53 -6.40
N HIS A 399 14.15 -19.83 -7.12
CA HIS A 399 12.81 -20.32 -7.42
C HIS A 399 12.57 -20.65 -8.89
N HIS A 400 13.43 -20.21 -9.82
CA HIS A 400 13.18 -20.42 -11.27
C HIS A 400 13.85 -21.68 -11.82
N ASN A 401 15.03 -22.05 -11.32
CA ASN A 401 15.73 -23.22 -11.84
C ASN A 401 15.06 -24.50 -11.35
N GLY A 402 14.50 -25.28 -12.27
CA GLY A 402 13.87 -26.56 -11.95
C GLY A 402 12.48 -26.47 -11.32
N PHE A 403 11.79 -25.33 -11.46
CA PHE A 403 10.40 -25.22 -11.02
C PHE A 403 9.50 -26.13 -11.86
N LYS A 404 8.71 -26.99 -11.19
CA LYS A 404 7.87 -28.02 -11.83
C LYS A 404 6.51 -27.44 -12.23
N HIS A 405 6.49 -26.65 -13.30
CA HIS A 405 5.28 -25.96 -13.79
C HIS A 405 4.12 -26.92 -14.11
N GLU A 406 4.40 -28.02 -14.80
CA GLU A 406 3.41 -29.04 -15.15
C GLU A 406 2.85 -29.70 -13.89
N LYS A 407 3.69 -29.91 -12.87
CA LYS A 407 3.25 -30.51 -11.61
C LYS A 407 2.32 -29.59 -10.84
N LEU A 408 2.62 -28.30 -10.79
CA LEU A 408 1.72 -27.31 -10.20
C LEU A 408 0.36 -27.31 -10.93
N ARG A 409 0.37 -27.34 -12.27
CA ARG A 409 -0.85 -27.42 -13.08
C ARG A 409 -1.69 -28.65 -12.73
N GLU A 410 -1.08 -29.83 -12.66
CA GLU A 410 -1.78 -31.07 -12.27
C GLU A 410 -2.41 -30.96 -10.88
N LEU A 411 -1.67 -30.45 -9.90
CA LEU A 411 -2.17 -30.29 -8.54
C LEU A 411 -3.33 -29.28 -8.48
N LEU A 412 -3.24 -28.16 -9.20
CA LEU A 412 -4.32 -27.17 -9.30
C LEU A 412 -5.58 -27.75 -9.96
N LYS A 413 -5.43 -28.58 -11.00
CA LYS A 413 -6.57 -29.22 -11.68
C LYS A 413 -7.37 -30.13 -10.74
N ASN A 414 -6.67 -30.80 -9.84
CA ASN A 414 -7.25 -31.73 -8.86
C ASN A 414 -7.63 -31.07 -7.53
N HIS A 415 -7.31 -29.78 -7.33
CA HIS A 415 -7.60 -29.07 -6.08
C HIS A 415 -9.07 -28.70 -5.95
N THR A 416 -9.72 -29.10 -4.86
CA THR A 416 -11.15 -28.87 -4.63
C THR A 416 -11.44 -27.60 -3.84
N GLY A 417 -10.49 -27.12 -3.04
CA GLY A 417 -10.63 -25.91 -2.21
C GLY A 417 -10.75 -24.60 -2.99
N GLY A 418 -10.58 -24.62 -4.31
CA GLY A 418 -10.55 -23.43 -5.17
C GLY A 418 -9.23 -22.68 -5.07
N PHE A 419 -8.95 -21.84 -6.07
CA PHE A 419 -7.72 -21.08 -6.13
C PHE A 419 -7.84 -19.79 -6.95
N ILE A 420 -6.94 -18.85 -6.68
CA ILE A 420 -6.54 -17.79 -7.60
C ILE A 420 -5.07 -18.00 -7.94
N LEU A 421 -4.75 -18.11 -9.22
CA LEU A 421 -3.39 -18.21 -9.73
C LEU A 421 -3.03 -16.90 -10.44
N SER A 422 -2.01 -16.21 -9.94
CA SER A 422 -1.39 -15.08 -10.65
C SER A 422 -0.17 -15.57 -11.41
N TYR A 423 -0.11 -15.26 -12.71
CA TYR A 423 0.91 -15.82 -13.59
C TYR A 423 1.29 -14.90 -14.75
N ASN A 424 2.32 -15.27 -15.53
CA ASN A 424 2.64 -14.55 -16.75
C ASN A 424 1.65 -14.90 -17.89
N ASN A 425 1.18 -13.88 -18.58
CA ASN A 425 0.29 -14.01 -19.74
C ASN A 425 1.10 -14.45 -20.98
N CYS A 426 1.31 -15.76 -21.14
CA CYS A 426 1.81 -16.39 -22.37
C CYS A 426 0.81 -17.43 -22.89
N GLN A 427 0.97 -17.81 -24.17
CA GLN A 427 0.02 -18.72 -24.83
C GLN A 427 -0.08 -20.05 -24.10
N THR A 428 1.07 -20.66 -23.74
CA THR A 428 1.11 -21.92 -22.99
C THR A 428 0.23 -21.91 -21.74
N ILE A 429 0.23 -20.79 -21.01
CA ILE A 429 -0.53 -20.66 -19.75
C ILE A 429 -2.00 -20.45 -20.02
N ARG A 430 -2.37 -19.68 -21.05
CA ARG A 430 -3.77 -19.55 -21.47
C ARG A 430 -4.34 -20.91 -21.84
N ASP A 431 -3.59 -21.70 -22.61
CA ASP A 431 -4.02 -23.03 -23.07
C ASP A 431 -4.12 -24.02 -21.91
N TRP A 432 -3.18 -24.01 -20.96
CA TRP A 432 -3.19 -24.92 -19.82
C TRP A 432 -4.41 -24.75 -18.91
N TYR A 433 -4.99 -23.55 -18.89
CA TYR A 433 -6.10 -23.16 -18.02
C TYR A 433 -7.32 -22.64 -18.80
N ASP A 434 -7.51 -23.06 -20.04
CA ASP A 434 -8.63 -22.63 -20.92
C ASP A 434 -10.02 -22.92 -20.33
N GLY A 435 -10.15 -23.95 -19.47
CA GLY A 435 -11.38 -24.29 -18.76
C GLY A 435 -11.64 -23.52 -17.46
N TYR A 436 -10.95 -22.42 -17.20
CA TYR A 436 -11.07 -21.61 -15.99
C TYR A 436 -11.35 -20.14 -16.32
N ASP A 437 -11.90 -19.38 -15.36
CA ASP A 437 -12.10 -17.95 -15.55
C ASP A 437 -10.74 -17.23 -15.63
N GLN A 438 -10.49 -16.54 -16.73
CA GLN A 438 -9.24 -15.81 -16.99
C GLN A 438 -9.46 -14.30 -17.03
N PHE A 439 -8.65 -13.56 -16.27
CA PHE A 439 -8.69 -12.10 -16.20
C PHE A 439 -7.33 -11.52 -16.61
N PHE A 440 -7.35 -10.44 -17.39
CA PHE A 440 -6.16 -9.83 -17.99
C PHE A 440 -5.99 -8.39 -17.52
N PRO A 441 -5.56 -8.18 -16.27
CA PRO A 441 -5.52 -6.84 -15.73
C PRO A 441 -4.35 -6.03 -16.33
N GLU A 442 -4.65 -4.77 -16.64
CA GLU A 442 -3.66 -3.82 -17.18
C GLU A 442 -3.14 -2.87 -16.11
N TRP A 443 -1.83 -2.85 -15.88
CA TRP A 443 -1.17 -1.82 -15.08
C TRP A 443 0.28 -1.63 -15.49
N GLN A 444 0.81 -0.43 -15.27
CA GLN A 444 2.20 -0.12 -15.59
C GLN A 444 3.12 -0.47 -14.41
N TYR A 445 4.13 -1.31 -14.67
CA TYR A 445 5.23 -1.51 -13.73
C TYR A 445 6.28 -0.41 -13.91
N THR A 446 6.62 0.31 -12.84
CA THR A 446 7.72 1.30 -12.83
C THR A 446 9.11 0.65 -12.85
N MET A 447 9.22 -0.66 -12.64
CA MET A 447 10.50 -1.39 -12.72
C MET A 447 10.91 -1.56 -14.19
N GLY A 448 11.94 -0.82 -14.60
CA GLY A 448 12.53 -0.89 -15.95
C GLY A 448 12.31 0.36 -16.81
N GLN A 449 11.64 1.40 -16.31
CA GLN A 449 11.83 2.76 -16.82
C GLN A 449 13.15 3.28 -16.24
N GLY A 450 14.19 3.28 -17.06
CA GLY A 450 15.54 3.69 -16.66
C GLY A 450 16.60 2.59 -16.64
N GLU A 451 16.39 1.42 -17.27
CA GLU A 451 17.55 0.61 -17.70
C GLU A 451 18.32 1.44 -18.74
N ILE A 452 19.42 2.07 -18.32
CA ILE A 452 20.45 2.69 -19.19
C ILE A 452 21.28 1.56 -19.83
N ARG A 453 20.63 0.56 -20.40
CA ARG A 453 21.27 -0.29 -21.41
C ARG A 453 20.79 0.25 -22.73
N ILE A 454 21.72 0.83 -23.47
CA ILE A 454 21.55 1.29 -24.85
C ILE A 454 21.14 0.06 -25.67
N GLY A 455 19.85 -0.22 -25.70
CA GLY A 455 19.23 -1.18 -26.61
C GLY A 455 18.90 -0.48 -27.91
N ALA A 456 18.99 -1.21 -29.01
CA ALA A 456 18.81 -0.76 -30.40
C ALA A 456 17.56 0.13 -30.64
N ASN A 457 16.57 0.12 -29.74
CA ASN A 457 15.32 0.86 -29.83
C ASN A 457 15.47 2.40 -29.76
N ARG A 458 16.62 2.93 -29.30
CA ARG A 458 16.89 4.39 -29.36
C ARG A 458 17.37 4.87 -30.74
N LYS A 459 17.77 3.96 -31.65
CA LYS A 459 18.12 4.33 -33.04
C LYS A 459 16.91 4.69 -33.89
N ASN A 460 15.69 4.27 -33.50
CA ASN A 460 14.48 4.41 -34.33
C ASN A 460 13.46 5.44 -33.79
N GLY A 461 13.88 6.40 -32.94
CA GLY A 461 13.06 7.58 -32.62
C GLY A 461 11.73 7.36 -31.87
N ASN A 462 11.42 6.15 -31.42
CA ASN A 462 10.13 5.85 -30.78
C ASN A 462 10.20 5.99 -29.24
N ALA A 463 9.90 7.18 -28.73
CA ALA A 463 9.88 7.50 -27.29
C ALA A 463 8.68 6.90 -26.52
N ASN A 464 7.70 6.29 -27.21
CA ASN A 464 6.42 5.85 -26.64
C ASN A 464 6.27 4.33 -26.49
N HIS A 465 7.33 3.59 -26.20
CA HIS A 465 7.19 2.15 -25.95
C HIS A 465 6.69 1.87 -24.51
N ILE A 466 5.37 1.84 -24.34
CA ILE A 466 4.71 1.45 -23.09
C ILE A 466 4.80 -0.07 -22.93
N LYS A 467 5.50 -0.56 -21.91
CA LYS A 467 5.44 -1.99 -21.54
C LYS A 467 4.05 -2.32 -21.01
N LYS A 468 3.22 -3.00 -21.81
CA LYS A 468 1.94 -3.58 -21.36
C LYS A 468 2.19 -4.56 -20.19
N SER A 469 1.24 -4.70 -19.26
CA SER A 469 1.33 -5.75 -18.25
C SER A 469 1.30 -7.12 -18.95
N HIS A 470 2.03 -8.07 -18.39
CA HIS A 470 2.12 -9.44 -18.89
C HIS A 470 1.54 -10.39 -17.84
N GLU A 471 0.43 -10.01 -17.19
CA GLU A 471 -0.18 -10.84 -16.15
C GLU A 471 -1.53 -11.38 -16.56
N ILE A 472 -1.79 -12.60 -16.10
CA ILE A 472 -3.06 -13.28 -16.16
C ILE A 472 -3.42 -13.70 -14.73
N LEU A 473 -4.67 -13.50 -14.34
CA LEU A 473 -5.25 -14.09 -13.14
C LEU A 473 -6.19 -15.20 -13.59
N ILE A 474 -5.99 -16.40 -13.06
CA ILE A 474 -6.85 -17.56 -13.31
C ILE A 474 -7.60 -17.86 -12.02
N PHE A 475 -8.91 -17.98 -12.10
CA PHE A 475 -9.77 -18.24 -10.95
C PHE A 475 -10.49 -19.59 -11.08
N CYS A 476 -10.47 -20.34 -9.99
CA CYS A 476 -11.32 -21.50 -9.78
C CYS A 476 -12.05 -21.33 -8.46
N PRO A 477 -13.40 -21.29 -8.43
CA PRO A 477 -14.13 -21.31 -7.17
C PRO A 477 -13.96 -22.66 -6.45
N PRO A 478 -14.16 -22.71 -5.13
CA PRO A 478 -14.22 -23.98 -4.39
C PRO A 478 -15.30 -24.92 -4.93
N ARG A 479 -14.98 -26.21 -5.14
CA ARG A 479 -15.91 -27.25 -5.61
C ARG A 479 -16.50 -28.00 -4.41
N GLY A 480 -17.78 -27.79 -4.11
CA GLY A 480 -18.51 -28.51 -3.04
C GLY A 480 -19.31 -27.59 -2.11
N LYS A 481 -20.40 -28.10 -1.51
CA LYS A 481 -21.21 -27.37 -0.51
C LYS A 481 -20.30 -26.90 0.61
N SER A 482 -20.47 -25.66 1.06
CA SER A 482 -19.73 -25.06 2.18
C SER A 482 -19.59 -26.03 3.36
N ILE A 483 -18.38 -26.52 3.61
CA ILE A 483 -18.00 -27.26 4.82
C ILE A 483 -17.22 -26.26 5.68
N SER A 484 -17.57 -25.90 6.91
CA SER A 484 -18.64 -26.27 7.83
C SER A 484 -18.85 -25.08 8.78
N THR A 485 -20.05 -25.02 9.36
CA THR A 485 -20.46 -24.27 10.55
C THR A 485 -19.30 -23.87 11.46
#